data_AF-A0A959BHF4-F1
#
_entry.id   AF-A0A959BHF4-F1
#
_cell.length_a   1.000
_cell.length_b   1.000
_cell.length_c   1.000
_cell.angle_alpha   90.00
_cell.angle_beta   90.00
_cell.angle_gamma   90.00
#
_symmetry.space_group_name_H-M   'P 1'
#
loop_
_entity.id
_entity.type
_entity.pdbx_description
1 polymer ?
#
loop_
_entity_poly.entity_id
_entity_poly.type
_entity_poly.pdbx_seq_one_letter_code
_entity_poly.pdbx_strand_id
1 'polypeptide(L)'
;MKVCKQLALCIVFLLALSARSFAQVRNCGAMEYLEQQIQNNPERALRLQSIERHTERVQQNAQRAVTGTIVIPTVVHIVYRTSAENISDAQVQSQIDVLNEDFRRLNADASNTPSVFQGVAADAEIQFCLASVDPSGNATTGITRTVTTRTSFGTNDLVKSSSTGGKDAWPAGDYLNIW
;
A
#
# COMPACT_ATOMS: atom_id res chain seq x y z
N MET A 1 -54.09 -26.41 -15.19
CA MET A 1 -53.01 -26.65 -14.19
C MET A 1 -51.57 -26.57 -14.73
N LYS A 2 -51.31 -26.12 -15.98
CA LYS A 2 -49.94 -25.96 -16.54
C LYS A 2 -49.42 -24.50 -16.50
N VAL A 3 -50.31 -23.51 -16.55
CA VAL A 3 -49.94 -22.07 -16.57
C VAL A 3 -49.41 -21.58 -15.22
N CYS A 4 -49.91 -22.12 -14.10
CA CYS A 4 -49.47 -21.71 -12.75
C CYS A 4 -48.02 -22.13 -12.42
N LYS A 5 -47.51 -23.20 -13.05
CA LYS A 5 -46.11 -23.65 -12.87
C LYS A 5 -45.10 -22.80 -13.64
N GLN A 6 -45.47 -22.25 -14.80
CA GLN A 6 -44.58 -21.37 -15.57
C GLN A 6 -44.47 -19.96 -14.97
N LEU A 7 -45.55 -19.45 -14.36
CA LEU A 7 -45.51 -18.16 -13.67
C LEU A 7 -44.61 -18.18 -12.42
N ALA A 8 -44.62 -19.30 -11.68
CA ALA A 8 -43.76 -19.49 -10.50
C ALA A 8 -42.26 -19.59 -10.86
N LEU A 9 -41.93 -20.13 -12.04
CA LEU A 9 -40.54 -20.29 -12.49
C LEU A 9 -39.89 -18.96 -12.88
N CYS A 10 -40.67 -18.02 -13.44
CA CYS A 10 -40.18 -16.68 -13.81
C CYS A 10 -39.89 -15.78 -12.59
N ILE A 11 -40.65 -15.92 -11.50
CA ILE A 11 -40.48 -15.10 -10.28
C ILE A 11 -39.21 -15.50 -9.52
N VAL A 12 -38.85 -16.80 -9.50
CA VAL A 12 -37.60 -17.28 -8.89
C VAL A 12 -36.36 -16.80 -9.67
N PHE A 13 -36.46 -16.66 -10.99
CA PHE A 13 -35.36 -16.15 -11.82
C PHE A 13 -35.15 -14.63 -11.67
N LEU A 14 -36.21 -13.85 -11.44
CA LEU A 14 -36.13 -12.41 -11.18
C LEU A 14 -35.60 -12.05 -9.79
N LEU A 15 -35.78 -12.92 -8.78
CA LEU A 15 -35.25 -12.74 -7.43
C LEU A 15 -33.75 -13.08 -7.32
N ALA A 16 -33.22 -13.93 -8.20
CA ALA A 16 -31.80 -14.30 -8.23
C ALA A 16 -30.88 -13.23 -8.85
N LEU A 17 -31.43 -12.21 -9.52
CA LEU A 17 -30.65 -11.11 -10.14
C LEU A 17 -30.40 -9.91 -9.21
N SER A 18 -30.67 -10.05 -7.92
CA SER A 18 -30.29 -9.06 -6.90
C SER A 18 -29.07 -9.51 -6.09
N ALA A 19 -28.12 -10.17 -6.76
CA ALA A 19 -26.76 -10.28 -6.24
C ALA A 19 -26.20 -8.86 -6.14
N ARG A 20 -26.27 -8.27 -4.94
CA ARG A 20 -25.60 -7.03 -4.63
C ARG A 20 -24.10 -7.28 -4.76
N SER A 21 -23.52 -6.83 -5.88
CA SER A 21 -22.09 -6.64 -6.00
C SER A 21 -21.66 -5.67 -4.91
N PHE A 22 -21.19 -6.18 -3.78
CA PHE A 22 -20.43 -5.38 -2.84
C PHE A 22 -19.12 -5.04 -3.54
N ALA A 23 -19.04 -3.87 -4.16
CA ALA A 23 -17.74 -3.29 -4.48
C ALA A 23 -16.98 -3.17 -3.16
N GLN A 24 -15.76 -3.73 -3.11
CA GLN A 24 -14.91 -3.63 -1.93
C GLN A 24 -14.66 -2.13 -1.67
N VAL A 25 -15.22 -1.60 -0.59
CA VAL A 25 -14.92 -0.23 -0.17
C VAL A 25 -13.48 -0.25 0.33
N ARG A 26 -12.56 0.32 -0.45
CA ARG A 26 -11.17 0.50 -0.04
C ARG A 26 -11.16 1.50 1.12
N ASN A 27 -10.80 1.04 2.31
CA ASN A 27 -10.56 1.91 3.46
C ASN A 27 -9.07 2.27 3.51
N CYS A 28 -8.76 3.58 3.54
CA CYS A 28 -7.39 4.10 3.66
C CYS A 28 -7.39 5.21 4.71
N GLY A 29 -6.69 4.98 5.83
CA GLY A 29 -6.63 5.91 6.96
C GLY A 29 -5.71 7.12 6.78
N ALA A 30 -5.08 7.28 5.61
CA ALA A 30 -4.04 8.30 5.41
C ALA A 30 -4.55 9.73 5.65
N MET A 31 -5.75 10.07 5.15
CA MET A 31 -6.33 11.41 5.31
C MET A 31 -6.88 11.64 6.71
N GLU A 32 -7.60 10.66 7.27
CA GLU A 32 -8.11 10.71 8.64
C GLU A 32 -6.97 10.89 9.66
N TYR A 33 -5.91 10.09 9.53
CA TYR A 33 -4.75 10.17 10.41
C TYR A 33 -3.98 11.48 10.21
N LEU A 34 -3.86 11.96 8.96
CA LEU A 34 -3.24 13.26 8.69
C LEU A 34 -4.02 14.41 9.35
N GLU A 35 -5.34 14.41 9.25
CA GLU A 35 -6.19 15.42 9.89
C GLU A 35 -6.01 15.40 11.41
N GLN A 36 -6.03 14.21 12.02
CA GLN A 36 -5.73 14.04 13.45
C GLN A 36 -4.35 14.61 13.82
N GLN A 37 -3.31 14.35 13.01
CA GLN A 37 -1.98 14.88 13.26
C GLN A 37 -1.90 16.40 13.14
N ILE A 38 -2.69 17.02 12.25
CA ILE A 38 -2.79 18.48 12.14
C ILE A 38 -3.52 19.08 13.36
N GLN A 39 -4.61 18.44 13.81
CA GLN A 39 -5.33 18.86 15.02
C GLN A 39 -4.42 18.81 16.25
N ASN A 40 -3.62 17.75 16.38
CA ASN A 40 -2.68 17.59 17.49
C ASN A 40 -1.43 18.48 17.37
N ASN A 41 -1.03 18.85 16.16
CA ASN A 41 0.10 19.71 15.88
C ASN A 41 -0.16 20.61 14.67
N PRO A 42 -0.70 21.83 14.88
CA PRO A 42 -1.02 22.76 13.80
C PRO A 42 0.17 23.15 12.92
N GLU A 43 1.41 23.13 13.43
CA GLU A 43 2.62 23.40 12.63
C GLU A 43 2.84 22.37 11.52
N ARG A 44 2.22 21.19 11.62
CA ARG A 44 2.23 20.20 10.53
C ARG A 44 1.62 20.76 9.24
N ALA A 45 0.56 21.57 9.33
CA ALA A 45 -0.04 22.21 8.17
C ALA A 45 0.93 23.19 7.49
N LEU A 46 1.68 23.96 8.29
CA LEU A 46 2.72 24.86 7.78
C LEU A 46 3.85 24.10 7.09
N ARG A 47 4.26 22.95 7.64
CA ARG A 47 5.26 22.07 7.03
C ARG A 47 4.78 21.51 5.68
N LEU A 48 3.53 21.03 5.60
CA LEU A 48 2.96 20.59 4.31
C LEU A 48 2.97 21.72 3.27
N GLN A 49 2.54 22.92 3.65
CA GLN A 49 2.58 24.07 2.74
C GLN A 49 4.02 24.43 2.32
N SER A 50 5.01 24.22 3.19
CA SER A 50 6.42 24.43 2.84
C SER A 50 6.93 23.38 1.85
N ILE A 51 6.47 22.13 1.97
CA ILE A 51 6.81 21.04 1.05
C ILE A 51 6.21 21.31 -0.32
N GLU A 52 4.94 21.69 -0.42
CA GLU A 52 4.31 22.02 -1.71
C GLU A 52 5.03 23.17 -2.43
N ARG A 53 5.32 24.27 -1.71
CA ARG A 53 6.09 25.39 -2.29
C ARG A 53 7.49 24.98 -2.71
N HIS A 54 8.12 24.03 -2.01
CA HIS A 54 9.40 23.49 -2.42
C HIS A 54 9.26 22.68 -3.70
N THR A 55 8.27 21.78 -3.77
CA THR A 55 7.98 20.96 -4.95
C THR A 55 7.69 21.81 -6.18
N GLU A 56 6.89 22.87 -6.07
CA GLU A 56 6.62 23.81 -7.17
C GLU A 56 7.91 24.42 -7.75
N ARG A 57 8.84 24.83 -6.88
CA ARG A 57 10.14 25.40 -7.31
C ARG A 57 11.02 24.36 -7.98
N VAL A 58 11.03 23.13 -7.46
CA VAL A 58 11.77 22.01 -8.06
C VAL A 58 11.18 21.69 -9.44
N GLN A 59 9.86 21.70 -9.60
CA GLN A 59 9.20 21.43 -10.88
C GLN A 59 9.55 22.47 -11.96
N GLN A 60 9.65 23.75 -11.60
CA GLN A 60 10.02 24.82 -12.55
C GLN A 60 11.41 24.64 -13.16
N ASN A 61 12.34 24.01 -12.44
CA ASN A 61 13.71 23.76 -12.89
C ASN A 61 14.03 22.26 -12.86
N ALA A 62 13.01 21.41 -13.06
CA ALA A 62 13.14 19.98 -12.86
C ALA A 62 14.16 19.39 -13.83
N GLN A 63 15.33 19.10 -13.31
CA GLN A 63 16.29 18.19 -13.93
C GLN A 63 16.20 16.86 -13.19
N ARG A 64 16.13 15.76 -13.95
CA ARG A 64 16.19 14.42 -13.36
C ARG A 64 17.49 14.29 -12.58
N ALA A 65 17.38 14.11 -11.27
CA ALA A 65 18.52 13.90 -10.39
C ALA A 65 19.23 12.57 -10.66
N VAL A 66 18.49 11.58 -11.13
CA VAL A 66 18.99 10.24 -11.47
C VAL A 66 18.63 9.93 -12.92
N THR A 67 19.59 9.41 -13.66
CA THR A 67 19.35 8.82 -14.98
C THR A 67 19.20 7.31 -14.80
N GLY A 68 18.03 6.76 -15.13
CA GLY A 68 17.72 5.34 -14.98
C GLY A 68 16.84 5.02 -13.78
N THR A 69 16.75 3.73 -13.45
CA THR A 69 15.83 3.21 -12.43
C THR A 69 16.30 3.50 -11.01
N ILE A 70 15.42 4.05 -10.18
CA ILE A 70 15.62 4.23 -8.74
C ILE A 70 15.28 2.92 -8.04
N VAL A 71 16.22 2.35 -7.30
CA VAL A 71 15.99 1.13 -6.51
C VAL A 71 15.80 1.52 -5.04
N ILE A 72 14.67 1.12 -4.45
CA ILE A 72 14.30 1.39 -3.07
C ILE A 72 14.47 0.12 -2.24
N PRO A 73 15.46 0.06 -1.33
CA PRO A 73 15.59 -1.02 -0.37
C PRO A 73 14.37 -1.05 0.55
N THR A 74 13.73 -2.21 0.65
CA THR A 74 12.46 -2.39 1.36
C THR A 74 12.63 -3.40 2.48
N VAL A 75 12.08 -3.11 3.64
CA VAL A 75 11.96 -4.05 4.75
C VAL A 75 10.49 -4.24 5.10
N VAL A 76 10.09 -5.50 5.28
CA VAL A 76 8.73 -5.88 5.65
C VAL A 76 8.72 -6.41 7.09
N HIS A 77 7.97 -5.74 7.95
CA HIS A 77 7.83 -6.03 9.37
C HIS A 77 6.52 -6.75 9.65
N ILE A 78 6.54 -8.08 9.55
CA ILE A 78 5.38 -8.90 9.89
C ILE A 78 5.21 -8.90 11.41
N VAL A 79 4.21 -8.17 11.90
CA VAL A 79 3.80 -8.17 13.31
C VAL A 79 2.55 -9.04 13.46
N TYR A 80 2.65 -10.13 14.22
CA TYR A 80 1.62 -11.16 14.24
C TYR A 80 1.33 -11.67 15.65
N ARG A 81 0.06 -12.00 15.93
CA ARG A 81 -0.40 -12.69 17.14
C ARG A 81 -0.72 -14.15 16.85
N THR A 82 -1.29 -14.44 15.68
CA THR A 82 -1.70 -15.80 15.28
C THR A 82 -0.85 -16.33 14.12
N SER A 83 -0.85 -17.64 13.90
CA SER A 83 -0.12 -18.25 12.77
C SER A 83 -0.63 -17.80 11.41
N ALA A 84 -1.91 -17.44 11.30
CA ALA A 84 -2.51 -16.94 10.06
C ALA A 84 -2.03 -15.52 9.71
N GLU A 85 -1.74 -14.69 10.71
CA GLU A 85 -1.18 -13.35 10.54
C GLU A 85 0.32 -13.40 10.19
N ASN A 86 0.99 -14.51 10.46
CA ASN A 86 2.40 -14.73 10.14
C ASN A 86 2.58 -15.17 8.67
N ILE A 87 2.29 -14.27 7.73
CA ILE A 87 2.26 -14.54 6.28
C ILE A 87 3.59 -15.11 5.74
N SER A 88 3.53 -15.88 4.65
CA SER A 88 4.72 -16.51 4.07
C SER A 88 5.63 -15.52 3.35
N ASP A 89 6.92 -15.86 3.22
CA ASP A 89 7.87 -15.06 2.43
C ASP A 89 7.42 -14.94 0.96
N ALA A 90 6.78 -15.99 0.41
CA ALA A 90 6.22 -15.96 -0.94
C ALA A 90 5.10 -14.92 -1.07
N GLN A 91 4.26 -14.77 -0.05
CA GLN A 91 3.21 -13.75 -0.03
C GLN A 91 3.83 -12.34 0.05
N VAL A 92 4.87 -12.15 0.87
CA VAL A 92 5.63 -10.90 0.89
C VAL A 92 6.22 -10.59 -0.48
N GLN A 93 6.89 -11.57 -1.11
CA GLN A 93 7.49 -11.41 -2.42
C GLN A 93 6.46 -11.02 -3.48
N SER A 94 5.28 -11.64 -3.47
CA SER A 94 4.21 -11.28 -4.42
C SER A 94 3.79 -9.81 -4.33
N GLN A 95 3.85 -9.19 -3.14
CA GLN A 95 3.59 -7.76 -3.00
C GLN A 95 4.73 -6.90 -3.56
N ILE A 96 5.98 -7.32 -3.38
CA ILE A 96 7.14 -6.64 -3.99
C ILE A 96 7.06 -6.73 -5.52
N ASP A 97 6.63 -7.87 -6.06
CA ASP A 97 6.45 -8.08 -7.50
C ASP A 97 5.37 -7.13 -8.05
N VAL A 98 4.20 -7.04 -7.39
CA VAL A 98 3.13 -6.10 -7.77
C VAL A 98 3.59 -4.64 -7.71
N LEU A 99 4.35 -4.25 -6.67
CA LEU A 99 4.91 -2.89 -6.61
C LEU A 99 5.84 -2.62 -7.80
N ASN A 100 6.69 -3.58 -8.18
CA ASN A 100 7.54 -3.43 -9.35
C ASN A 100 6.74 -3.39 -10.65
N GLU A 101 5.68 -4.19 -10.78
CA GLU A 101 4.80 -4.16 -11.94
C GLU A 101 4.12 -2.80 -12.10
N ASP A 102 3.51 -2.28 -11.04
CA ASP A 102 2.77 -1.02 -11.07
C ASP A 102 3.68 0.19 -11.29
N PHE A 103 4.79 0.28 -10.55
CA PHE A 103 5.70 1.43 -10.64
C PHE A 103 6.56 1.41 -11.90
N ARG A 104 6.65 0.26 -12.59
CA ARG A 104 7.29 0.16 -13.90
C ARG A 104 6.31 0.11 -15.06
N ARG A 105 5.00 0.18 -14.79
CA ARG A 105 3.93 -0.01 -15.78
C ARG A 105 4.07 -1.31 -16.58
N LEU A 106 4.54 -2.36 -15.91
CA LEU A 106 4.65 -3.73 -16.43
C LEU A 106 3.44 -4.59 -16.04
N ASN A 107 2.51 -4.04 -15.27
CA ASN A 107 1.26 -4.68 -14.88
C ASN A 107 0.41 -5.06 -16.10
N ALA A 108 -0.12 -6.28 -16.12
CA ALA A 108 -0.83 -6.84 -17.27
C ALA A 108 -2.09 -6.04 -17.65
N ASP A 109 -2.74 -5.42 -16.67
CA ASP A 109 -3.93 -4.58 -16.84
C ASP A 109 -3.60 -3.13 -17.25
N ALA A 110 -2.33 -2.78 -17.48
CA ALA A 110 -1.96 -1.47 -18.06
C ALA A 110 -2.67 -1.23 -19.41
N SER A 111 -2.93 -2.30 -20.16
CA SER A 111 -3.69 -2.29 -21.41
C SER A 111 -5.17 -1.86 -21.24
N ASN A 112 -5.73 -1.98 -20.03
CA ASN A 112 -7.08 -1.54 -19.71
C ASN A 112 -7.19 -0.02 -19.45
N THR A 113 -6.06 0.71 -19.44
CA THR A 113 -6.08 2.17 -19.28
C THR A 113 -6.90 2.80 -20.42
N PRO A 114 -7.99 3.54 -20.14
CA PRO A 114 -8.80 4.18 -21.18
C PRO A 114 -7.96 5.06 -22.09
N SER A 115 -8.25 5.07 -23.39
CA SER A 115 -7.46 5.77 -24.41
C SER A 115 -7.23 7.26 -24.09
N VAL A 116 -8.23 7.92 -23.50
CA VAL A 116 -8.14 9.33 -23.07
C VAL A 116 -7.06 9.58 -22.01
N PHE A 117 -6.68 8.57 -21.23
CA PHE A 117 -5.68 8.67 -20.16
C PHE A 117 -4.31 8.10 -20.55
N GLN A 118 -4.17 7.48 -21.72
CA GLN A 118 -2.90 6.88 -22.15
C GLN A 118 -1.77 7.92 -22.24
N GLY A 119 -2.07 9.17 -22.61
CA GLY A 119 -1.07 10.24 -22.71
C GLY A 119 -0.49 10.71 -21.38
N VAL A 120 -1.07 10.33 -20.25
CA VAL A 120 -0.60 10.70 -18.90
C VAL A 120 -0.17 9.50 -18.06
N ALA A 121 -0.24 8.30 -18.63
CA ALA A 121 0.20 7.09 -17.96
C ALA A 121 1.70 6.88 -18.15
N ALA A 122 2.43 6.53 -17.09
CA ALA A 122 3.89 6.58 -17.08
C ALA A 122 4.53 5.36 -16.42
N ASP A 123 5.73 4.98 -16.90
CA ASP A 123 6.72 4.21 -16.13
C ASP A 123 7.40 5.20 -15.18
N ALA A 124 7.28 4.97 -13.86
CA ALA A 124 7.88 5.84 -12.85
C ALA A 124 9.40 5.59 -12.70
N GLU A 125 9.92 4.52 -13.31
CA GLU A 125 11.30 4.07 -13.22
C GLU A 125 11.74 3.83 -11.76
N ILE A 126 10.83 3.30 -10.94
CA ILE A 126 11.10 2.91 -9.54
C ILE A 126 11.01 1.39 -9.42
N GLN A 127 11.98 0.79 -8.73
CA GLN A 127 11.99 -0.61 -8.37
C GLN A 127 12.13 -0.78 -6.86
N PHE A 128 11.53 -1.83 -6.33
CA PHE A 128 11.59 -2.22 -4.93
C PHE A 128 12.30 -3.56 -4.83
N CYS A 129 13.23 -3.67 -3.89
CA CYS A 129 13.88 -4.93 -3.56
C CYS A 129 13.87 -5.12 -2.04
N LEU A 130 13.70 -6.37 -1.59
CA LEU A 130 13.91 -6.68 -0.19
C LEU A 130 15.37 -6.39 0.17
N ALA A 131 15.58 -5.69 1.28
CA ALA A 131 16.91 -5.34 1.75
C ALA A 131 17.74 -6.61 2.01
N SER A 132 18.98 -6.64 1.51
CA SER A 132 19.92 -7.72 1.76
C SER A 132 20.88 -7.44 2.92
N VAL A 133 20.93 -6.18 3.39
CA VAL A 133 21.76 -5.71 4.50
C VAL A 133 20.90 -4.93 5.49
N ASP A 134 20.97 -5.30 6.77
CA ASP A 134 20.27 -4.63 7.87
C ASP A 134 20.99 -3.34 8.30
N PRO A 135 20.38 -2.51 9.17
CA PRO A 135 20.99 -1.25 9.60
C PRO A 135 22.31 -1.39 10.38
N SER A 136 22.63 -2.60 10.87
CA SER A 136 23.89 -2.92 11.56
C SER A 136 24.94 -3.50 10.61
N GLY A 137 24.65 -3.61 9.32
CA GLY A 137 25.56 -4.14 8.31
C GLY A 137 25.52 -5.66 8.14
N ASN A 138 24.57 -6.36 8.78
CA ASN A 138 24.47 -7.82 8.68
C ASN A 138 23.61 -8.24 7.49
N ALA A 139 23.87 -9.44 6.95
CA ALA A 139 23.01 -10.04 5.94
C ALA A 139 21.59 -10.29 6.48
N THR A 140 20.59 -10.03 5.66
CA THR A 140 19.17 -10.19 6.00
C THR A 140 18.34 -10.59 4.79
N THR A 141 17.14 -11.09 5.03
CA THR A 141 16.14 -11.36 3.98
C THR A 141 15.26 -10.14 3.68
N GLY A 142 15.42 -9.05 4.43
CA GLY A 142 14.53 -7.88 4.35
C GLY A 142 13.16 -8.13 4.98
N ILE A 143 12.99 -9.25 5.69
CA ILE A 143 11.74 -9.61 6.37
C ILE A 143 12.04 -9.78 7.86
N THR A 144 11.29 -9.09 8.70
CA THR A 144 11.32 -9.28 10.16
C THR A 144 9.99 -9.83 10.63
N ARG A 145 10.01 -10.66 11.68
CA ARG A 145 8.82 -11.31 12.23
C ARG A 145 8.77 -11.05 13.73
N THR A 146 7.72 -10.38 14.20
CA THR A 146 7.58 -9.94 15.58
C THR A 146 6.26 -10.44 16.17
N VAL A 147 6.33 -11.27 17.21
CA VAL A 147 5.13 -11.72 17.93
C VAL A 147 4.57 -10.56 18.75
N THR A 148 3.25 -10.38 18.73
CA THR A 148 2.54 -9.39 19.55
C THR A 148 1.39 -10.03 20.34
N THR A 149 1.04 -9.43 21.48
CA THR A 149 -0.18 -9.77 22.23
C THR A 149 -1.38 -8.96 21.78
N ARG A 150 -1.19 -7.94 20.94
CA ARG A 150 -2.28 -7.08 20.47
C ARG A 150 -3.23 -7.83 19.55
N THR A 151 -4.52 -7.60 19.76
CA THR A 151 -5.57 -8.18 18.92
C THR A 151 -5.70 -7.48 17.57
N SER A 152 -5.36 -6.18 17.52
CA SER A 152 -5.35 -5.36 16.32
C SER A 152 -4.44 -4.14 16.47
N PHE A 153 -4.05 -3.59 15.32
CA PHE A 153 -3.52 -2.24 15.18
C PHE A 153 -4.54 -1.38 14.43
N GLY A 154 -4.63 -0.10 14.80
CA GLY A 154 -5.43 0.88 14.07
C GLY A 154 -4.64 1.51 12.93
N THR A 155 -5.19 2.58 12.35
CA THR A 155 -4.55 3.42 11.33
C THR A 155 -3.49 4.38 11.89
N ASN A 156 -3.20 4.29 13.19
CA ASN A 156 -2.20 5.09 13.87
C ASN A 156 -0.82 4.40 13.88
N ASP A 157 0.16 5.03 14.51
CA ASP A 157 1.55 4.57 14.46
C ASP A 157 1.90 3.47 15.50
N LEU A 158 0.94 2.87 16.20
CA LEU A 158 1.23 1.89 17.25
C LEU A 158 1.95 0.62 16.74
N VAL A 159 1.75 0.23 15.47
CA VAL A 159 2.48 -0.91 14.88
C VAL A 159 3.96 -0.59 14.65
N LYS A 160 4.32 0.70 14.59
CA LYS A 160 5.66 1.19 14.25
C LYS A 160 6.58 1.37 15.46
N SER A 161 6.17 0.88 16.63
CA SER A 161 6.93 1.00 17.87
C SER A 161 6.91 -0.29 18.69
N SER A 162 8.09 -0.76 19.09
CA SER A 162 8.25 -1.94 19.95
C SER A 162 7.62 -1.75 21.32
N SER A 163 7.64 -0.52 21.86
CA SER A 163 7.04 -0.18 23.16
C SER A 163 5.51 -0.34 23.18
N THR A 164 4.87 -0.29 22.00
CA THR A 164 3.43 -0.45 21.84
C THR A 164 3.07 -1.83 21.28
N GLY A 165 4.00 -2.79 21.32
CA GLY A 165 3.80 -4.16 20.85
C GLY A 165 3.92 -4.32 19.34
N GLY A 166 4.45 -3.32 18.64
CA GLY A 166 4.78 -3.35 17.22
C GLY A 166 6.25 -3.63 16.95
N LYS A 167 6.80 -3.05 15.88
CA LYS A 167 8.21 -3.16 15.50
C LYS A 167 8.76 -1.79 15.12
N ASP A 168 9.88 -1.40 15.73
CA ASP A 168 10.56 -0.15 15.38
C ASP A 168 11.06 -0.17 13.94
N ALA A 169 10.96 0.98 13.28
CA ALA A 169 11.42 1.20 11.92
C ALA A 169 12.95 1.04 11.81
N TRP A 170 13.41 0.53 10.67
CA TRP A 170 14.75 0.77 10.18
C TRP A 170 14.89 2.23 9.72
N PRO A 171 16.12 2.78 9.57
CA PRO A 171 16.35 4.17 9.18
C PRO A 171 15.59 4.55 7.90
N ALA A 172 14.60 5.42 8.03
CA ALA A 172 13.70 5.78 6.92
C ALA A 172 14.38 6.62 5.82
N GLY A 173 15.61 7.09 6.05
CA GLY A 173 16.44 7.71 5.01
C GLY A 173 17.04 6.70 4.03
N ASP A 174 17.15 5.44 4.43
CA ASP A 174 17.83 4.38 3.67
C ASP A 174 16.88 3.24 3.26
N TYR A 175 15.77 3.06 3.99
CA TYR A 175 14.83 1.95 3.79
C TYR A 175 13.37 2.41 3.72
N LEU A 176 12.62 1.84 2.78
CA LEU A 176 11.17 1.81 2.84
C LEU A 176 10.73 0.76 3.86
N ASN A 177 10.04 1.19 4.90
CA ASN A 177 9.50 0.32 5.93
C ASN A 177 8.02 0.03 5.65
N ILE A 178 7.68 -1.24 5.54
CA ILE A 178 6.30 -1.74 5.40
C ILE A 178 6.01 -2.60 6.62
N TRP A 179 4.88 -2.38 7.29
CA TRP A 179 4.39 -3.20 8.40
C TRP A 179 3.16 -3.98 7.96
#